data_AF-A0A7X3TNI2-F1
#
_entry.id   AF-A0A7X3TNI2-F1
#
_cell.length_a   1.000
_cell.length_b   1.000
_cell.length_c   1.000
_cell.angle_alpha   90.00
_cell.angle_beta   90.00
_cell.angle_gamma   90.00
#
_symmetry.space_group_name_H-M   'P 1'
#
loop_
_entity.id
_entity.type
_entity.pdbx_description
1 polymer ?
#
loop_
_entity_poly.entity_id
_entity_poly.type
_entity_poly.pdbx_seq_one_letter_code
_entity_poly.pdbx_strand_id
1 'polypeptide(L)'
;MQPDDFAAYHDEDLVRALTLERANYQAPYLASVAAELARRNVDPQAFIDQVEVRYHADAPATFTIAQALAKASEELPLWHLLSFTHYFGDTLVVQRELRSCLVNVYQSEEYAFSFFVAEGQSLQDLLRRFLTLADWDHLAGTTYQLDSWHPLLRTRSPRYMQKIATALADEGLPFTVQTPVLNHDSRGQLTLLVPSRDPAASAVLHKVEDHLSTLRDQATAAFAANDRDRELAIYSELASYGLNNPAIYYNLGSALAEAGRYAEAATAFVEAASLSLTALDIQVPFQSRRGTGGLGGTFGMVGTLISSLKPDEKTPTDDQREVPDYIEDIELQLAQLLKRLPQDLNILHALAASAAIRHDVPRAREHYRQIIEINPADETAKHYLAEQAGE
;
A
#
# COMPACT_ATOMS: atom_id res chain seq x y z
N MET A 1 28.49 43.58 23.22
CA MET A 1 27.21 43.64 22.49
C MET A 1 26.18 44.16 23.49
N GLN A 2 25.48 45.26 23.17
CA GLN A 2 24.56 45.88 24.12
C GLN A 2 23.18 45.23 24.03
N PRO A 3 22.40 45.20 25.14
CA PRO A 3 21.07 44.58 25.17
C PRO A 3 20.07 45.12 24.14
N ASP A 4 20.29 46.30 23.58
CA ASP A 4 19.43 46.88 22.53
C ASP A 4 19.59 46.21 21.15
N ASP A 5 20.63 45.39 20.93
CA ASP A 5 20.88 44.74 19.63
C ASP A 5 19.90 43.57 19.31
N PHE A 6 19.24 43.00 20.33
CA PHE A 6 18.36 41.84 20.14
C PHE A 6 16.88 42.18 20.03
N ALA A 7 16.46 43.41 20.33
CA ALA A 7 15.04 43.82 20.32
C ALA A 7 14.36 43.66 18.95
N ALA A 8 15.14 43.66 17.87
CA ALA A 8 14.66 43.46 16.49
C ALA A 8 14.64 41.99 16.03
N TYR A 9 15.17 41.05 16.83
CA TYR A 9 15.23 39.63 16.48
C TYR A 9 13.93 38.93 16.88
N HIS A 10 13.45 38.02 16.04
CA HIS A 10 12.35 37.14 16.38
C HIS A 10 12.80 36.10 17.41
N ASP A 11 11.87 35.65 18.26
CA ASP A 11 12.19 34.67 19.30
C ASP A 11 12.70 33.35 18.69
N GLU A 12 12.21 32.98 17.50
CA GLU A 12 12.67 31.81 16.73
C GLU A 12 14.17 31.88 16.39
N ASP A 13 14.66 33.03 15.93
CA ASP A 13 16.07 33.24 15.57
C ASP A 13 16.97 33.09 16.81
N LEU A 14 16.51 33.61 17.95
CA LEU A 14 17.23 33.51 19.22
C LEU A 14 17.26 32.07 19.74
N VAL A 15 16.15 31.34 19.64
CA VAL A 15 16.09 29.92 20.02
C VAL A 15 16.98 29.07 19.09
N ARG A 16 16.98 29.35 17.79
CA ARG A 16 17.84 28.69 16.78
C ARG A 16 19.32 28.84 17.11
N ALA A 17 19.75 30.05 17.49
CA ALA A 17 21.13 30.32 17.89
C ALA A 17 21.56 29.55 19.14
N LEU A 18 20.67 29.32 20.11
CA LEU A 18 20.96 28.54 21.32
C LEU A 18 20.96 27.02 21.11
N THR A 19 20.37 26.55 20.01
CA THR A 19 20.11 25.13 19.75
C THR A 19 20.91 24.65 18.55
N LEU A 20 20.33 24.70 17.35
CA LEU A 20 20.87 24.17 16.10
C LEU A 20 22.24 24.79 15.75
N GLU A 21 22.36 26.10 15.92
CA GLU A 21 23.55 26.85 15.49
C GLU A 21 24.52 27.15 16.62
N ARG A 22 24.33 26.52 17.79
CA ARG A 22 25.11 26.81 18.99
C ARG A 22 26.63 26.76 18.77
N ALA A 23 27.09 25.86 17.91
CA ALA A 23 28.51 25.71 17.59
C ALA A 23 29.10 26.90 16.80
N ASN A 24 28.25 27.69 16.12
CA ASN A 24 28.67 28.83 15.31
C ASN A 24 28.92 30.09 16.15
N TYR A 25 28.50 30.10 17.41
CA TYR A 25 28.54 31.28 18.26
C TYR A 25 29.44 31.10 19.49
N GLN A 26 30.05 32.20 19.93
CA GLN A 26 30.87 32.21 21.14
C GLN A 26 30.00 32.20 22.40
N ALA A 27 30.50 31.60 23.48
CA ALA A 27 29.77 31.48 24.75
C ALA A 27 29.20 32.82 25.31
N PRO A 28 29.88 33.98 25.21
CA PRO A 28 29.33 35.26 25.69
C PRO A 28 28.11 35.75 24.88
N TYR A 29 28.08 35.46 23.57
CA TYR A 29 26.93 35.75 22.72
C TYR A 29 25.73 34.89 23.12
N LEU A 30 25.93 33.58 23.26
CA LEU A 30 24.90 32.64 23.68
C LEU A 30 24.33 33.00 25.07
N ALA A 31 25.17 33.43 26.00
CA ALA A 31 24.72 33.91 27.31
C ALA A 31 23.82 35.16 27.20
N SER A 32 24.11 36.04 26.24
CA SER A 32 23.32 37.25 25.99
C SER A 32 21.96 36.91 25.36
N VAL A 33 21.94 35.97 24.41
CA VAL A 33 20.70 35.44 23.80
C VAL A 33 19.82 34.77 24.85
N ALA A 34 20.40 33.93 25.72
CA ALA A 34 19.67 33.27 26.80
C ALA A 34 19.08 34.26 27.81
N ALA A 35 19.83 35.32 28.17
CA ALA A 35 19.33 36.37 29.05
C ALA A 35 18.15 37.15 28.42
N GLU A 36 18.20 37.39 27.10
CA GLU A 36 17.13 38.07 26.39
C GLU A 36 15.86 37.22 26.30
N LEU A 37 15.96 35.92 25.99
CA LEU A 37 14.81 35.01 25.99
C LEU A 37 14.18 34.90 27.39
N ALA A 38 15.00 34.83 28.44
CA ALA A 38 14.52 34.86 29.82
C ALA A 38 13.79 36.17 30.15
N ARG A 39 14.29 37.32 29.68
CA ARG A 39 13.62 38.63 29.83
C ARG A 39 12.26 38.66 29.13
N ARG A 40 12.13 37.98 27.98
CA ARG A 40 10.87 37.85 27.22
C ARG A 40 9.93 36.77 27.77
N ASN A 41 10.35 36.02 28.79
CA ASN A 41 9.62 34.88 29.33
C ASN A 41 9.31 33.81 28.25
N VAL A 42 10.26 33.61 27.34
CA VAL A 42 10.19 32.60 26.27
C VAL A 42 10.94 31.36 26.74
N ASP A 43 10.29 30.21 26.69
CA ASP A 43 10.91 28.91 26.95
C ASP A 43 11.37 28.27 25.63
N PRO A 44 12.68 28.14 25.38
CA PRO A 44 13.21 27.46 24.20
C PRO A 44 12.70 26.03 24.05
N GLN A 45 12.45 25.31 25.15
CA GLN A 45 11.97 23.93 25.08
C GLN A 45 10.54 23.85 24.55
N ALA A 46 9.69 24.84 24.82
CA ALA A 46 8.34 24.90 24.28
C ALA A 46 8.31 25.07 22.75
N PHE A 47 9.37 25.65 22.15
CA PHE A 47 9.53 25.73 20.70
C PHE A 47 9.97 24.38 20.13
N ILE A 48 11.01 23.77 20.73
CA ILE A 48 11.56 22.49 20.29
C ILE A 48 10.53 21.36 20.42
N ASP A 49 9.69 21.40 21.46
CA ASP A 49 8.66 20.39 21.70
C ASP A 49 7.50 20.46 20.70
N GLN A 50 7.48 21.41 19.76
CA GLN A 50 6.49 21.44 18.68
C GLN A 50 7.03 20.70 17.45
N VAL A 51 6.49 19.51 17.21
CA VAL A 51 6.87 18.63 16.10
C VAL A 51 5.69 18.41 15.19
N GLU A 52 5.88 18.56 13.88
CA GLU A 52 4.86 18.14 12.93
C GLU A 52 5.06 16.67 12.56
N VAL A 53 3.98 15.89 12.67
CA VAL A 53 3.95 14.50 12.23
C VAL A 53 2.91 14.35 11.13
N ARG A 54 3.31 13.69 10.05
CA ARG A 54 2.44 13.39 8.89
C ARG A 54 2.42 11.90 8.62
N TYR A 55 1.24 11.34 8.40
CA TYR A 55 1.07 9.97 7.93
C TYR A 55 0.78 9.98 6.44
N HIS A 56 1.58 9.28 5.64
CA HIS A 56 1.48 9.34 4.16
C HIS A 56 1.39 10.78 3.64
N ALA A 57 0.35 11.09 2.87
CA ALA A 57 0.08 12.41 2.27
C ALA A 57 -1.04 13.16 3.01
N ASP A 58 -1.36 12.78 4.26
CA ASP A 58 -2.37 13.44 5.06
C ASP A 58 -1.94 14.85 5.49
N ALA A 59 -2.88 15.63 6.04
CA ALA A 59 -2.55 16.93 6.61
C ALA A 59 -1.58 16.76 7.81
N PRO A 60 -0.54 17.59 7.93
CA PRO A 60 0.35 17.55 9.09
C PRO A 60 -0.43 17.87 10.37
N ALA A 61 -0.09 17.20 11.46
CA ALA A 61 -0.60 17.50 12.79
C ALA A 61 0.56 17.77 13.75
N THR A 62 0.39 18.76 14.62
CA THR A 62 1.39 19.16 15.61
C THR A 62 1.26 18.30 16.86
N PHE A 63 2.39 17.78 17.33
CA PHE A 63 2.52 16.94 18.52
C PHE A 63 3.67 17.41 19.38
N THR A 64 3.64 17.04 20.66
CA THR A 64 4.84 17.06 21.52
C THR A 64 5.85 16.01 21.07
N ILE A 65 7.13 16.15 21.40
CA ILE A 65 8.16 15.14 21.12
C ILE A 65 7.76 13.79 21.72
N ALA A 66 7.25 13.79 22.95
CA ALA A 66 6.80 12.58 23.62
C ALA A 66 5.67 11.86 22.85
N GLN A 67 4.70 12.62 22.32
CA GLN A 67 3.62 12.09 21.49
C GLN A 67 4.13 11.61 20.13
N ALA A 68 5.05 12.33 19.50
CA ALA A 68 5.65 11.93 18.23
C ALA A 68 6.43 10.61 18.36
N LEU A 69 7.21 10.45 19.43
CA LEU A 69 7.93 9.20 19.72
C LEU A 69 6.98 8.04 20.03
N ALA A 70 5.87 8.30 20.74
CA ALA A 70 4.84 7.31 20.97
C ALA A 70 4.22 6.82 19.65
N LYS A 71 3.93 7.74 18.71
CA LYS A 71 3.45 7.40 17.36
C LYS A 71 4.46 6.56 16.58
N ALA A 72 5.75 6.87 16.68
CA ALA A 72 6.80 6.06 16.04
C ALA A 72 6.95 4.67 16.67
N SER A 73 6.38 4.43 17.86
CA SER A 73 6.35 3.12 18.52
C SER A 73 5.12 2.29 18.15
N GLU A 74 4.09 2.92 17.55
CA GLU A 74 2.92 2.20 17.05
C GLU A 74 3.32 1.30 15.88
N GLU A 75 2.65 0.15 15.73
CA GLU A 75 2.93 -0.79 14.65
C GLU A 75 2.55 -0.17 13.30
N LEU A 76 3.57 0.31 12.57
CA LEU A 76 3.41 0.89 11.25
C LEU A 76 3.29 -0.25 10.21
N PRO A 77 2.20 -0.30 9.41
CA PRO A 77 2.07 -1.32 8.39
C PRO A 77 3.22 -1.30 7.38
N LEU A 78 3.48 -2.44 6.74
CA LEU A 78 4.56 -2.56 5.75
C LEU A 78 4.40 -1.54 4.61
N TRP A 79 5.50 -0.83 4.28
CA TRP A 79 5.58 0.24 3.27
C TRP A 79 4.74 1.49 3.57
N HIS A 80 4.26 1.63 4.81
CA HIS A 80 3.68 2.89 5.27
C HIS A 80 4.79 3.82 5.75
N LEU A 81 4.46 5.12 5.75
CA LEU A 81 5.42 6.17 6.07
C LEU A 81 4.88 7.17 7.10
N LEU A 82 5.80 7.66 7.92
CA LEU A 82 5.61 8.75 8.86
C LEU A 82 6.69 9.79 8.63
N SER A 83 6.30 11.05 8.42
CA SER A 83 7.23 12.18 8.37
C SER A 83 7.24 12.88 9.71
N PHE A 84 8.43 13.20 10.19
CA PHE A 84 8.70 13.94 11.42
C PHE A 84 9.46 15.20 11.06
N THR A 85 8.83 16.36 11.18
CA THR A 85 9.44 17.66 10.93
C THR A 85 9.64 18.35 12.26
N HIS A 86 10.89 18.64 12.61
CA HIS A 86 11.17 19.40 13.82
C HIS A 86 10.87 20.89 13.58
N TYR A 87 10.78 21.67 14.65
CA TYR A 87 10.39 23.09 14.59
C TYR A 87 11.15 23.94 13.55
N PHE A 88 12.44 23.69 13.31
CA PHE A 88 13.25 24.45 12.34
C PHE A 88 13.16 23.97 10.88
N GLY A 89 12.25 23.05 10.55
CA GLY A 89 11.90 22.69 9.17
C GLY A 89 12.54 21.44 8.59
N ASP A 90 13.68 20.95 9.11
CA ASP A 90 14.23 19.68 8.63
C ASP A 90 13.28 18.52 8.97
N THR A 91 13.26 17.52 8.09
CA THR A 91 12.29 16.42 8.12
C THR A 91 12.98 15.06 7.97
N LEU A 92 12.62 14.13 8.85
CA LEU A 92 12.89 12.70 8.66
C LEU A 92 11.62 11.98 8.21
N VAL A 93 11.67 11.35 7.04
CA VAL A 93 10.59 10.48 6.57
C VAL A 93 10.97 9.03 6.83
N VAL A 94 10.24 8.39 7.74
CA VAL A 94 10.45 6.99 8.13
C VAL A 94 9.46 6.11 7.40
N GLN A 95 9.96 5.24 6.52
CA GLN A 95 9.18 4.22 5.85
C GLN A 95 9.48 2.84 6.46
N ARG A 96 8.41 2.07 6.71
CA ARG A 96 8.54 0.68 7.15
C ARG A 96 8.96 -0.24 6.00
N GLU A 97 10.07 -0.94 6.16
CA GLU A 97 10.48 -2.03 5.26
C GLU A 97 10.34 -3.39 5.96
N LEU A 98 10.72 -4.48 5.27
CA LEU A 98 10.52 -5.84 5.77
C LEU A 98 11.26 -6.14 7.08
N ARG A 99 12.52 -5.71 7.20
CA ARG A 99 13.41 -6.03 8.33
C ARG A 99 14.01 -4.79 9.01
N SER A 100 13.63 -3.61 8.55
CA SER A 100 14.22 -2.34 8.94
C SER A 100 13.26 -1.20 8.60
N CYS A 101 13.62 0.02 9.00
CA CYS A 101 13.01 1.23 8.49
C CYS A 101 13.99 1.94 7.54
N LEU A 102 13.47 2.42 6.42
CA LEU A 102 14.17 3.37 5.55
C LEU A 102 13.89 4.77 6.08
N VAL A 103 14.94 5.55 6.31
CA VAL A 103 14.84 6.95 6.73
C VAL A 103 15.35 7.83 5.60
N ASN A 104 14.51 8.75 5.13
CA ASN A 104 14.88 9.78 4.16
C ASN A 104 15.09 11.10 4.90
N VAL A 105 16.23 11.74 4.69
CA VAL A 105 16.61 13.00 5.31
C VAL A 105 16.31 14.13 4.33
N TYR A 106 15.51 15.09 4.79
CA TYR A 106 15.24 16.33 4.10
C TYR A 106 15.74 17.49 4.94
N GLN A 107 16.59 18.32 4.33
CA GLN A 107 17.05 19.57 4.94
C GLN A 107 16.20 20.69 4.35
N SER A 108 15.40 21.33 5.20
CA SER A 108 14.27 22.14 4.75
C SER A 108 13.36 21.36 3.79
N GLU A 109 13.42 21.63 2.48
CA GLU A 109 12.59 21.00 1.45
C GLU A 109 13.41 20.13 0.47
N GLU A 110 14.74 20.08 0.64
CA GLU A 110 15.63 19.38 -0.28
C GLU A 110 15.98 17.99 0.26
N TYR A 111 15.86 16.98 -0.61
CA TYR A 111 16.32 15.63 -0.31
C TYR A 111 17.85 15.62 -0.18
N ALA A 112 18.35 15.15 0.96
CA ALA A 112 19.78 15.06 1.23
C ALA A 112 20.32 13.64 0.95
N PHE A 113 19.82 12.64 1.67
CA PHE A 113 20.21 11.23 1.53
C PHE A 113 19.23 10.32 2.29
N SER A 114 19.38 9.01 2.12
CA SER A 114 18.61 8.00 2.86
C SER A 114 19.50 6.96 3.51
N PHE A 115 19.03 6.31 4.57
CA PHE A 115 19.73 5.19 5.21
C PHE A 115 18.75 4.23 5.88
N PHE A 116 19.20 3.01 6.18
CA PHE A 116 18.41 2.03 6.90
C PHE A 116 18.74 2.05 8.39
N VAL A 117 17.70 1.94 9.22
CA VAL A 117 17.81 1.81 10.67
C VAL A 117 17.03 0.60 11.14
N ALA A 118 17.56 -0.11 12.14
CA ALA A 118 16.82 -1.17 12.79
C ALA A 118 15.61 -0.61 13.55
N GLU A 119 14.56 -1.41 13.65
CA GLU A 119 13.32 -1.03 14.31
C GLU A 119 13.44 -0.99 15.84
N GLY A 120 12.42 -0.47 16.50
CA GLY A 120 12.34 -0.41 17.95
C GLY A 120 13.31 0.64 18.51
N GLN A 121 14.21 0.22 19.39
CA GLN A 121 15.02 1.15 20.18
C GLN A 121 15.96 2.03 19.34
N SER A 122 16.52 1.50 18.24
CA SER A 122 17.43 2.26 17.38
C SER A 122 16.73 3.40 16.66
N LEU A 123 15.55 3.13 16.08
CA LEU A 123 14.70 4.15 15.49
C LEU A 123 14.25 5.19 16.53
N GLN A 124 13.86 4.74 17.73
CA GLN A 124 13.44 5.62 18.82
C GLN A 124 14.56 6.55 19.28
N ASP A 125 15.80 6.07 19.39
CA ASP A 125 16.92 6.93 19.80
C ASP A 125 17.33 7.92 18.70
N LEU A 126 17.28 7.49 17.43
CA LEU A 126 17.46 8.36 16.27
C LEU A 126 16.43 9.50 16.28
N LEU A 127 15.14 9.18 16.33
CA LEU A 127 14.07 10.17 16.32
C LEU A 127 14.14 11.08 17.54
N ARG A 128 14.46 10.55 18.73
CA ARG A 128 14.63 11.38 19.94
C ARG A 128 15.71 12.42 19.74
N ARG A 129 16.89 12.03 19.24
CA ARG A 129 18.01 12.96 19.02
C ARG A 129 17.69 13.98 17.95
N PHE A 130 17.12 13.54 16.82
CA PHE A 130 16.69 14.41 15.74
C PHE A 130 15.69 15.48 16.23
N LEU A 131 14.62 15.05 16.91
CA LEU A 131 13.57 15.96 17.39
C LEU A 131 14.03 16.88 18.52
N THR A 132 15.06 16.48 19.28
CA THR A 132 15.67 17.33 20.33
C THR A 132 16.84 18.18 19.80
N LEU A 133 17.05 18.19 18.47
CA LEU A 133 18.12 18.94 17.79
C LEU A 133 19.53 18.57 18.28
N ALA A 134 19.69 17.34 18.78
CA ALA A 134 20.97 16.78 19.18
C ALA A 134 21.67 16.14 17.98
N ASP A 135 22.99 15.96 18.06
CA ASP A 135 23.73 15.24 17.03
C ASP A 135 23.21 13.80 16.88
N TRP A 136 22.84 13.46 15.64
CA TRP A 136 22.25 12.18 15.24
C TRP A 136 22.91 11.60 13.97
N ASP A 137 23.72 12.36 13.24
CA ASP A 137 24.30 11.94 11.94
C ASP A 137 25.17 10.69 12.09
N HIS A 138 25.84 10.53 13.23
CA HIS A 138 26.65 9.35 13.54
C HIS A 138 25.84 8.06 13.71
N LEU A 139 24.51 8.16 13.86
CA LEU A 139 23.60 7.01 13.90
C LEU A 139 23.16 6.59 12.49
N ALA A 140 23.35 7.45 11.49
CA ALA A 140 23.16 7.08 10.10
C ALA A 140 24.26 6.08 9.72
N GLY A 141 23.86 4.87 9.34
CA GLY A 141 24.78 3.85 8.83
C GLY A 141 25.23 4.16 7.42
N THR A 142 25.16 3.18 6.52
CA THR A 142 25.41 3.41 5.11
C THR A 142 24.36 4.35 4.52
N THR A 143 24.82 5.46 3.93
CA THR A 143 23.98 6.43 3.24
C THR A 143 23.79 6.07 1.77
N TYR A 144 22.60 6.33 1.24
CA TYR A 144 22.20 6.04 -0.13
C TYR A 144 21.58 7.28 -0.78
N GLN A 145 21.74 7.37 -2.10
CA GLN A 145 21.10 8.38 -2.94
C GLN A 145 19.99 7.70 -3.75
N LEU A 146 18.75 7.76 -3.27
CA LEU A 146 17.64 7.00 -3.85
C LEU A 146 17.32 7.41 -5.29
N ASP A 147 17.62 8.65 -5.68
CA ASP A 147 17.46 9.12 -7.07
C ASP A 147 18.32 8.34 -8.08
N SER A 148 19.36 7.65 -7.61
CA SER A 148 20.21 6.78 -8.44
C SER A 148 19.74 5.32 -8.49
N TRP A 149 18.69 4.97 -7.76
CA TRP A 149 18.18 3.60 -7.69
C TRP A 149 17.29 3.29 -8.88
N HIS A 150 17.27 2.01 -9.27
CA HIS A 150 16.59 1.57 -10.48
C HIS A 150 15.44 0.61 -10.15
N PRO A 151 14.33 0.65 -10.92
CA PRO A 151 13.24 -0.29 -10.74
C PRO A 151 13.68 -1.70 -11.16
N LEU A 152 13.64 -2.63 -10.21
CA LEU A 152 13.83 -4.06 -10.45
C LEU A 152 12.54 -4.73 -10.90
N LEU A 153 11.42 -4.39 -10.23
CA LEU A 153 10.11 -4.98 -10.47
C LEU A 153 9.00 -3.94 -10.28
N ARG A 154 7.98 -4.00 -11.12
CA ARG A 154 6.70 -3.31 -10.92
C ARG A 154 5.57 -4.31 -10.89
N THR A 155 4.77 -4.29 -9.84
CA THR A 155 3.65 -5.22 -9.69
C THR A 155 2.49 -4.58 -8.94
N ARG A 156 1.27 -5.03 -9.25
CA ARG A 156 0.06 -4.69 -8.50
C ARG A 156 -0.22 -5.67 -7.36
N SER A 157 0.59 -6.72 -7.23
CA SER A 157 0.44 -7.72 -6.17
C SER A 157 1.37 -7.40 -4.99
N PRO A 158 0.82 -6.98 -3.83
CA PRO A 158 1.59 -6.80 -2.61
C PRO A 158 2.25 -8.10 -2.14
N ARG A 159 1.56 -9.24 -2.31
CA ARG A 159 2.10 -10.56 -1.94
C ARG A 159 3.31 -10.93 -2.80
N TYR A 160 3.23 -10.71 -4.11
CA TYR A 160 4.37 -10.97 -5.01
C TYR A 160 5.53 -10.03 -4.68
N MET A 161 5.24 -8.74 -4.48
CA MET A 161 6.24 -7.76 -4.04
C MET A 161 6.94 -8.22 -2.76
N GLN A 162 6.18 -8.66 -1.75
CA GLN A 162 6.70 -9.12 -0.48
C GLN A 162 7.58 -10.37 -0.64
N LYS A 163 7.23 -11.31 -1.52
CA LYS A 163 8.04 -12.51 -1.81
C LYS A 163 9.41 -12.15 -2.40
N ILE A 164 9.44 -11.25 -3.38
CA ILE A 164 10.71 -10.79 -3.99
C ILE A 164 11.54 -10.00 -2.98
N ALA A 165 10.91 -9.09 -2.25
CA ALA A 165 11.57 -8.32 -1.19
C ALA A 165 12.14 -9.22 -0.09
N THR A 166 11.45 -10.30 0.28
CA THR A 166 11.95 -11.30 1.24
C THR A 166 13.19 -12.01 0.69
N ALA A 167 13.15 -12.44 -0.57
CA ALA A 167 14.30 -13.11 -1.21
C ALA A 167 15.52 -12.19 -1.31
N LEU A 168 15.34 -10.89 -1.60
CA LEU A 168 16.42 -9.90 -1.55
C LEU A 168 16.97 -9.72 -0.13
N ALA A 169 16.09 -9.65 0.87
CA ALA A 169 16.47 -9.51 2.28
C ALA A 169 17.26 -10.73 2.79
N ASP A 170 16.93 -11.94 2.33
CA ASP A 170 17.64 -13.19 2.66
C ASP A 170 19.06 -13.21 2.10
N GLU A 171 19.27 -12.61 0.94
CA GLU A 171 20.59 -12.45 0.30
C GLU A 171 21.33 -11.19 0.82
N GLY A 172 20.75 -10.45 1.77
CA GLY A 172 21.35 -9.24 2.36
C GLY A 172 21.43 -8.05 1.41
N LEU A 173 20.63 -8.04 0.34
CA LEU A 173 20.65 -6.99 -0.67
C LEU A 173 19.76 -5.80 -0.23
N PRO A 174 20.24 -4.55 -0.32
CA PRO A 174 19.43 -3.38 -0.02
C PRO A 174 18.36 -3.15 -1.09
N PHE A 175 17.13 -2.87 -0.66
CA PHE A 175 16.00 -2.53 -1.53
C PHE A 175 15.04 -1.59 -0.79
N THR A 176 14.16 -0.94 -1.54
CA THR A 176 13.00 -0.22 -0.98
C THR A 176 11.81 -0.37 -1.92
N VAL A 177 10.61 -0.27 -1.38
CA VAL A 177 9.36 -0.31 -2.17
C VAL A 177 8.72 1.06 -2.19
N GLN A 178 8.54 1.61 -3.39
CA GLN A 178 7.73 2.79 -3.58
C GLN A 178 6.26 2.40 -3.74
N THR A 179 5.41 3.01 -2.92
CA THR A 179 3.96 2.83 -2.98
C THR A 179 3.30 3.79 -3.97
N PRO A 180 2.10 3.47 -4.49
CA PRO A 180 1.37 4.37 -5.40
C PRO A 180 1.07 5.75 -4.81
N VAL A 181 0.95 5.82 -3.48
CA VAL A 181 0.74 7.08 -2.74
C VAL A 181 1.91 8.04 -2.96
N LEU A 182 3.14 7.51 -2.97
CA LEU A 182 4.37 8.27 -3.13
C LEU A 182 4.66 8.66 -4.58
N ASN A 183 4.42 7.75 -5.53
CA ASN A 183 4.72 8.00 -6.94
C ASN A 183 3.55 8.60 -7.73
N HIS A 184 2.42 8.88 -7.07
CA HIS A 184 1.16 9.26 -7.71
C HIS A 184 0.78 8.33 -8.89
N ASP A 185 1.14 7.05 -8.79
CA ASP A 185 0.88 6.10 -9.87
C ASP A 185 -0.62 5.80 -9.93
N SER A 186 -1.26 6.35 -10.95
CA SER A 186 -2.69 6.13 -11.22
C SER A 186 -3.02 4.67 -11.50
N ARG A 187 -2.03 3.83 -11.78
CA ARG A 187 -2.19 2.39 -12.02
C ARG A 187 -2.08 1.54 -10.77
N GLY A 188 -1.77 2.13 -9.61
CA GLY A 188 -1.70 1.42 -8.33
C GLY A 188 -0.55 0.41 -8.24
N GLN A 189 0.54 0.57 -8.99
CA GLN A 189 1.67 -0.37 -8.96
C GLN A 189 2.64 -0.04 -7.83
N LEU A 190 3.07 -1.09 -7.13
CA LEU A 190 4.24 -1.06 -6.26
C LEU A 190 5.49 -1.16 -7.13
N THR A 191 6.51 -0.35 -6.83
CA THR A 191 7.80 -0.38 -7.52
C THR A 191 8.91 -0.77 -6.55
N LEU A 192 9.59 -1.88 -6.83
CA LEU A 192 10.77 -2.33 -6.08
C LEU A 192 12.01 -1.65 -6.66
N LEU A 193 12.71 -0.88 -5.83
CA LEU A 193 13.94 -0.20 -6.19
C LEU A 193 15.16 -0.90 -5.57
N VAL A 194 16.25 -0.95 -6.32
CA VAL A 194 17.56 -1.44 -5.86
C VAL A 194 18.68 -0.46 -6.26
N PRO A 195 19.78 -0.39 -5.49
CA PRO A 195 20.89 0.51 -5.81
C PRO A 195 21.64 0.05 -7.05
N SER A 196 21.77 0.93 -8.05
CA SER A 196 22.42 0.65 -9.35
C SER A 196 21.83 -0.60 -10.05
N ARG A 197 22.25 -0.89 -11.29
CA ARG A 197 21.86 -2.16 -11.94
C ARG A 197 22.63 -3.33 -11.33
N ASP A 198 22.28 -3.69 -10.10
CA ASP A 198 22.92 -4.78 -9.36
C ASP A 198 22.56 -6.14 -10.02
N PRO A 199 23.54 -6.85 -10.61
CA PRO A 199 23.29 -8.15 -11.19
C PRO A 199 22.83 -9.19 -10.15
N ALA A 200 23.19 -9.04 -8.87
CA ALA A 200 22.76 -9.95 -7.81
C ALA A 200 21.25 -9.82 -7.56
N ALA A 201 20.73 -8.60 -7.48
CA ALA A 201 19.30 -8.35 -7.33
C ALA A 201 18.50 -8.88 -8.55
N SER A 202 19.05 -8.69 -9.76
CA SER A 202 18.48 -9.27 -10.98
C SER A 202 18.46 -10.79 -10.92
N ALA A 203 19.55 -11.43 -10.47
CA ALA A 203 19.61 -12.89 -10.34
C ALA A 203 18.58 -13.43 -9.35
N VAL A 204 18.30 -12.72 -8.25
CA VAL A 204 17.24 -13.10 -7.30
C VAL A 204 15.87 -13.08 -7.97
N LEU A 205 15.55 -12.03 -8.74
CA LEU A 205 14.29 -11.97 -9.49
C LEU A 205 14.18 -13.14 -10.47
N HIS A 206 15.22 -13.39 -11.27
CA HIS A 206 15.23 -14.50 -12.24
C HIS A 206 15.03 -15.85 -11.56
N LYS A 207 15.68 -16.12 -10.42
CA LYS A 207 15.47 -17.37 -9.65
C LYS A 207 14.00 -17.57 -9.28
N VAL A 208 13.31 -16.50 -8.86
CA VAL A 208 11.87 -16.60 -8.50
C VAL A 208 11.02 -16.81 -9.75
N GLU A 209 11.30 -16.09 -10.84
CA GLU A 209 10.57 -16.23 -12.10
C GLU A 209 10.76 -17.62 -12.74
N ASP A 210 11.98 -18.17 -12.71
CA ASP A 210 12.30 -19.51 -13.16
C ASP A 210 11.57 -20.57 -12.34
N HIS A 211 11.48 -20.38 -11.02
CA HIS A 211 10.70 -21.25 -10.14
C HIS A 211 9.20 -21.20 -10.49
N LEU A 212 8.65 -20.00 -10.71
CA LEU A 212 7.25 -19.84 -11.13
C LEU A 212 6.98 -20.48 -12.50
N SER A 213 7.92 -20.38 -13.45
CA SER A 213 7.83 -21.05 -14.74
C SER A 213 7.82 -22.57 -14.56
N THR A 214 8.74 -23.08 -13.72
CA THR A 214 8.84 -24.50 -13.40
C THR A 214 7.54 -25.02 -12.77
N LEU A 215 6.93 -24.28 -11.84
CA LEU A 215 5.65 -24.64 -11.24
C LEU A 215 4.53 -24.72 -12.29
N ARG A 216 4.49 -23.81 -13.28
CA ARG A 216 3.48 -23.85 -14.35
C ARG A 216 3.64 -25.08 -15.25
N ASP A 217 4.88 -25.43 -15.58
CA ASP A 217 5.17 -26.63 -16.36
C ASP A 217 4.78 -27.90 -15.59
N GLN A 218 5.08 -27.92 -14.29
CA GLN A 218 4.68 -29.03 -13.42
C GLN A 218 3.17 -29.14 -13.25
N ALA A 219 2.44 -28.02 -13.16
CA ALA A 219 0.98 -28.02 -13.09
C ALA A 219 0.37 -28.64 -14.35
N THR A 220 0.89 -28.25 -15.52
CA THR A 220 0.46 -28.78 -16.83
C THR A 220 0.72 -30.29 -16.91
N ALA A 221 1.88 -30.75 -16.45
CA ALA A 221 2.22 -32.17 -16.41
C ALA A 221 1.33 -32.95 -15.43
N ALA A 222 1.03 -32.39 -14.25
CA ALA A 222 0.16 -33.01 -13.26
C ALA A 222 -1.28 -33.16 -13.78
N PHE A 223 -1.80 -32.11 -14.44
CA PHE A 223 -3.09 -32.16 -15.11
C PHE A 223 -3.14 -33.25 -16.19
N ALA A 224 -2.14 -33.31 -17.07
CA ALA A 224 -2.05 -34.35 -18.11
C ALA A 224 -1.94 -35.77 -17.55
N ALA A 225 -1.32 -35.93 -16.38
CA ALA A 225 -1.24 -37.20 -15.66
C ALA A 225 -2.50 -37.52 -14.85
N ASN A 226 -3.48 -36.61 -14.78
CA ASN A 226 -4.65 -36.67 -13.90
C ASN A 226 -4.26 -36.85 -12.41
N ASP A 227 -3.10 -36.32 -12.01
CA ASP A 227 -2.58 -36.34 -10.64
C ASP A 227 -3.11 -35.13 -9.87
N ARG A 228 -4.32 -35.29 -9.31
CA ARG A 228 -5.10 -34.19 -8.72
C ARG A 228 -4.51 -33.64 -7.43
N ASP A 229 -3.91 -34.49 -6.60
CA ASP A 229 -3.27 -34.05 -5.36
C ASP A 229 -2.05 -33.17 -5.65
N ARG A 230 -1.25 -33.57 -6.65
CA ARG A 230 -0.09 -32.79 -7.09
C ARG A 230 -0.50 -31.50 -7.77
N GLU A 231 -1.51 -31.54 -8.64
CA GLU A 231 -2.08 -30.35 -9.29
C GLU A 231 -2.54 -29.32 -8.25
N LEU A 232 -3.30 -29.76 -7.25
CA LEU A 232 -3.79 -28.91 -6.18
C LEU A 232 -2.64 -28.28 -5.36
N ALA A 233 -1.61 -29.06 -5.04
CA ALA A 233 -0.45 -28.57 -4.30
C ALA A 233 0.29 -27.46 -5.08
N ILE A 234 0.50 -27.66 -6.38
CA ILE A 234 1.20 -26.70 -7.24
C ILE A 234 0.39 -25.41 -7.42
N TYR A 235 -0.92 -25.51 -7.69
CA TYR A 235 -1.75 -24.30 -7.82
C TYR A 235 -1.90 -23.55 -6.50
N SER A 236 -1.91 -24.26 -5.36
CA SER A 236 -1.88 -23.62 -4.04
C SER A 236 -0.58 -22.84 -3.84
N GLU A 237 0.56 -23.39 -4.26
CA GLU A 237 1.85 -22.69 -4.21
C GLU A 237 1.85 -21.47 -5.14
N LEU A 238 1.43 -21.61 -6.39
CA LEU A 238 1.31 -20.50 -7.35
C LEU A 238 0.40 -19.38 -6.83
N ALA A 239 -0.75 -19.72 -6.24
CA ALA A 239 -1.67 -18.76 -5.64
C ALA A 239 -1.07 -18.07 -4.40
N SER A 240 -0.17 -18.73 -3.67
CA SER A 240 0.51 -18.14 -2.51
C SER A 240 1.43 -16.96 -2.89
N TYR A 241 1.89 -16.90 -4.14
CA TYR A 241 2.60 -15.73 -4.67
C TYR A 241 1.66 -14.54 -4.94
N GLY A 242 0.35 -14.76 -4.92
CA GLY A 242 -0.66 -13.73 -5.13
C GLY A 242 -0.57 -13.08 -6.51
N LEU A 243 -0.14 -13.82 -7.53
CA LEU A 243 0.01 -13.28 -8.88
C LEU A 243 -1.35 -12.82 -9.41
N ASN A 244 -1.39 -11.66 -10.07
CA ASN A 244 -2.62 -11.13 -10.68
C ASN A 244 -2.92 -11.86 -12.00
N ASN A 245 -3.13 -13.17 -11.93
CA ASN A 245 -3.43 -14.04 -13.06
C ASN A 245 -4.68 -14.87 -12.74
N PRO A 246 -5.84 -14.54 -13.35
CA PRO A 246 -7.09 -15.26 -13.12
C PRO A 246 -7.00 -16.77 -13.34
N ALA A 247 -6.19 -17.21 -14.31
CA ALA A 247 -6.08 -18.62 -14.67
C ALA A 247 -5.54 -19.48 -13.52
N ILE A 248 -4.63 -18.93 -12.69
CA ILE A 248 -4.09 -19.65 -11.53
C ILE A 248 -5.21 -19.96 -10.53
N TYR A 249 -6.06 -18.98 -10.25
CA TYR A 249 -7.17 -19.12 -9.30
C TYR A 249 -8.33 -19.95 -9.87
N TYR A 250 -8.60 -19.84 -11.16
CA TYR A 250 -9.57 -20.71 -11.84
C TYR A 250 -9.16 -22.19 -11.77
N ASN A 251 -7.90 -22.48 -12.07
CA ASN A 251 -7.39 -23.85 -12.02
C ASN A 251 -7.32 -24.38 -10.58
N LEU A 252 -6.93 -23.53 -9.62
CA LEU A 252 -7.01 -23.85 -8.19
C LEU A 252 -8.45 -24.18 -7.76
N GLY A 253 -9.42 -23.35 -8.17
CA GLY A 253 -10.84 -23.55 -7.89
C GLY A 253 -11.36 -24.87 -8.44
N SER A 254 -10.98 -25.20 -9.68
CA SER A 254 -11.34 -26.47 -10.33
C SER A 254 -10.76 -27.67 -9.56
N ALA A 255 -9.46 -27.64 -9.25
CA ALA A 255 -8.81 -28.71 -8.49
C ALA A 255 -9.43 -28.89 -7.09
N LEU A 256 -9.77 -27.79 -6.41
CA LEU A 256 -10.44 -27.82 -5.10
C LEU A 256 -11.86 -28.39 -5.19
N ALA A 257 -12.63 -28.02 -6.23
CA ALA A 257 -13.99 -28.50 -6.43
C ALA A 257 -14.02 -30.01 -6.70
N GLU A 258 -13.09 -30.50 -7.52
CA GLU A 258 -12.93 -31.93 -7.79
C GLU A 258 -12.51 -32.71 -6.53
N ALA A 259 -11.66 -32.10 -5.68
CA ALA A 259 -11.30 -32.65 -4.37
C ALA A 259 -12.42 -32.53 -3.32
N GLY A 260 -13.59 -31.98 -3.67
CA GLY A 260 -14.73 -31.82 -2.77
C GLY A 260 -14.63 -30.65 -1.78
N ARG A 261 -13.61 -29.79 -1.90
CA ARG A 261 -13.34 -28.64 -1.03
C ARG A 261 -14.10 -27.39 -1.52
N TYR A 262 -15.42 -27.46 -1.49
CA TYR A 262 -16.30 -26.48 -2.18
C TYR A 262 -16.18 -25.03 -1.68
N ALA A 263 -16.01 -24.79 -0.38
CA ALA A 263 -15.88 -23.43 0.16
C ALA A 263 -14.57 -22.76 -0.29
N GLU A 264 -13.49 -23.53 -0.35
CA GLU A 264 -12.19 -23.03 -0.82
C GLU A 264 -12.20 -22.85 -2.34
N ALA A 265 -12.86 -23.75 -3.07
CA ALA A 265 -13.10 -23.60 -4.50
C ALA A 265 -13.86 -22.30 -4.81
N ALA A 266 -14.91 -22.00 -4.04
CA ALA A 266 -15.66 -20.76 -4.17
C ALA A 266 -14.76 -19.53 -3.99
N THR A 267 -13.91 -19.55 -2.95
CA THR A 267 -12.95 -18.46 -2.70
C THR A 267 -12.01 -18.27 -3.90
N ALA A 268 -11.47 -19.36 -4.46
CA ALA A 268 -10.57 -19.29 -5.61
C ALA A 268 -11.29 -18.80 -6.88
N PHE A 269 -12.50 -19.28 -7.17
CA PHE A 269 -13.27 -18.80 -8.32
C PHE A 269 -13.71 -17.35 -8.19
N VAL A 270 -14.05 -16.88 -6.97
CA VAL A 270 -14.35 -15.46 -6.71
C VAL A 270 -13.13 -14.59 -7.00
N GLU A 271 -11.93 -15.01 -6.58
CA GLU A 271 -10.69 -14.28 -6.89
C GLU A 271 -10.41 -14.28 -8.41
N ALA A 272 -10.64 -15.41 -9.10
CA ALA A 272 -10.54 -15.50 -10.55
C ALA A 272 -11.51 -14.53 -11.25
N ALA A 273 -12.76 -14.46 -10.80
CA ALA A 273 -13.76 -13.53 -11.31
C ALA A 273 -13.32 -12.08 -11.09
N SER A 274 -12.92 -11.72 -9.87
CA SER A 274 -12.49 -10.37 -9.52
C SER A 274 -11.33 -9.88 -10.39
N LEU A 275 -10.30 -10.72 -10.58
CA LEU A 275 -9.15 -10.39 -11.43
C LEU A 275 -9.53 -10.26 -12.92
N SER A 276 -10.46 -11.10 -13.40
CA SER A 276 -10.94 -11.07 -14.78
C SER A 276 -11.76 -9.80 -15.07
N LEU A 277 -12.69 -9.47 -14.17
CA LEU A 277 -13.53 -8.27 -14.29
C LEU A 277 -12.70 -6.98 -14.19
N THR A 278 -11.71 -6.94 -13.29
CA THR A 278 -10.76 -5.82 -13.22
C THR A 278 -10.01 -5.62 -14.53
N ALA A 279 -9.63 -6.71 -15.22
CA ALA A 279 -8.96 -6.62 -16.51
C ALA A 279 -9.87 -6.07 -17.62
N LEU A 280 -11.17 -6.39 -17.58
CA LEU A 280 -12.17 -5.85 -18.52
C LEU A 280 -12.49 -4.37 -18.27
N ASP A 281 -12.51 -3.95 -17.01
CA ASP A 281 -12.79 -2.56 -16.63
C ASP A 281 -11.66 -1.61 -17.09
N ILE A 282 -10.39 -2.04 -17.02
CA ILE A 282 -9.23 -1.29 -17.53
C ILE A 282 -9.31 -1.01 -19.04
N GLN A 283 -10.07 -1.80 -19.80
CA GLN A 283 -10.26 -1.61 -21.24
C GLN A 283 -11.34 -0.56 -21.57
N VAL A 284 -12.09 -0.06 -20.57
CA VAL A 284 -13.07 1.02 -20.72
C VAL A 284 -12.50 2.29 -20.08
N PRO A 285 -12.34 3.41 -20.81
CA PRO A 285 -11.70 4.60 -20.23
C PRO A 285 -12.63 5.25 -19.20
N PHE A 286 -12.21 5.35 -17.93
CA PHE A 286 -12.93 6.17 -16.94
C PHE A 286 -12.06 7.26 -16.31
N GLN A 287 -12.65 8.46 -16.24
CA GLN A 287 -12.14 9.64 -15.57
C GLN A 287 -12.28 9.47 -14.05
N SER A 288 -11.16 9.50 -13.35
CA SER A 288 -11.10 9.33 -11.89
C SER A 288 -11.73 10.51 -11.13
N ARG A 289 -12.58 10.20 -10.15
CA ARG A 289 -12.89 11.10 -9.04
C ARG A 289 -12.57 10.41 -7.71
N ARG A 290 -11.84 11.14 -6.87
CA ARG A 290 -11.30 10.72 -5.56
C ARG A 290 -12.40 10.34 -4.57
N GLY A 291 -12.20 9.23 -3.87
CA GLY A 291 -12.92 8.81 -2.67
C GLY A 291 -11.95 8.09 -1.71
N THR A 292 -12.11 8.36 -0.43
CA THR A 292 -11.17 8.22 0.69
C THR A 292 -11.01 6.81 1.27
N GLY A 293 -9.76 6.40 1.52
CA GLY A 293 -9.24 5.66 2.69
C GLY A 293 -9.87 4.31 3.11
N GLY A 294 -9.05 3.24 3.12
CA GLY A 294 -9.31 2.05 3.94
C GLY A 294 -8.60 0.77 3.47
N LEU A 295 -7.69 0.25 4.31
CA LEU A 295 -6.95 -1.01 4.14
C LEU A 295 -7.89 -2.23 4.15
N GLY A 296 -7.78 -3.12 3.15
CA GLY A 296 -8.50 -4.40 3.19
C GLY A 296 -8.48 -5.24 1.92
N GLY A 297 -7.30 -5.65 1.44
CA GLY A 297 -7.17 -6.72 0.43
C GLY A 297 -7.93 -6.50 -0.90
N THR A 298 -7.85 -7.48 -1.79
CA THR A 298 -8.59 -7.52 -3.07
C THR A 298 -10.12 -7.51 -2.90
N PHE A 299 -10.62 -7.62 -1.67
CA PHE A 299 -12.04 -7.65 -1.32
C PHE A 299 -12.73 -6.28 -1.35
N GLY A 300 -11.98 -5.17 -1.29
CA GLY A 300 -12.54 -3.83 -1.47
C GLY A 300 -12.93 -3.49 -2.91
N MET A 301 -12.40 -4.19 -3.92
CA MET A 301 -12.55 -3.78 -5.32
C MET A 301 -13.91 -4.11 -5.95
N VAL A 302 -14.59 -5.17 -5.50
CA VAL A 302 -15.92 -5.53 -6.05
C VAL A 302 -16.96 -4.47 -5.67
N GLY A 303 -16.86 -3.90 -4.47
CA GLY A 303 -17.73 -2.80 -4.03
C GLY A 303 -17.44 -1.46 -4.71
N THR A 304 -16.18 -1.18 -5.10
CA THR A 304 -15.80 0.08 -5.76
C THR A 304 -16.07 0.12 -7.27
N LEU A 305 -16.21 -1.04 -7.94
CA LEU A 305 -16.52 -1.13 -9.37
C LEU A 305 -17.90 -0.53 -9.72
N ILE A 306 -18.81 -0.41 -8.76
CA ILE A 306 -20.20 0.04 -8.99
C ILE A 306 -20.30 1.56 -9.16
N SER A 307 -19.49 2.34 -8.43
CA SER A 307 -19.64 3.80 -8.37
C SER A 307 -19.26 4.57 -9.65
N SER A 308 -18.72 3.89 -10.67
CA SER A 308 -18.27 4.48 -11.93
C SER A 308 -19.08 4.05 -13.17
N LEU A 309 -20.14 3.25 -13.01
CA LEU A 309 -21.00 2.88 -14.13
C LEU A 309 -21.97 4.02 -14.45
N LYS A 310 -21.49 5.06 -15.15
CA LYS A 310 -22.41 5.91 -15.91
C LYS A 310 -22.95 5.08 -17.07
N PRO A 311 -24.27 5.03 -17.30
CA PRO A 311 -24.80 4.54 -18.57
C PRO A 311 -24.26 5.48 -19.65
N ASP A 312 -23.39 4.96 -20.50
CA ASP A 312 -22.90 5.70 -21.65
C ASP A 312 -24.15 6.03 -22.51
N GLU A 313 -24.29 7.30 -22.88
CA GLU A 313 -25.45 7.88 -23.56
C GLU A 313 -25.49 7.39 -25.03
N LYS A 314 -25.70 6.10 -25.23
CA LYS A 314 -26.03 5.48 -26.51
C LYS A 314 -27.14 4.49 -26.26
N THR A 315 -28.30 4.79 -26.87
CA THR A 315 -29.48 3.93 -27.05
C THR A 315 -29.21 2.45 -26.78
N PRO A 316 -29.96 1.80 -25.86
CA PRO A 316 -29.78 0.40 -25.55
C PRO A 316 -30.18 -0.41 -26.78
N THR A 317 -29.20 -0.96 -27.49
CA THR A 317 -29.41 -2.25 -28.12
C THR A 317 -29.45 -3.26 -26.99
N ASP A 318 -30.53 -4.03 -26.94
CA ASP A 318 -30.86 -5.10 -25.97
C ASP A 318 -29.85 -6.28 -25.98
N ASP A 319 -28.64 -6.04 -26.48
CA ASP A 319 -27.59 -7.04 -26.66
C ASP A 319 -26.66 -7.00 -25.45
N GLN A 320 -26.65 -8.11 -24.70
CA GLN A 320 -25.73 -8.32 -23.59
C GLN A 320 -24.28 -8.12 -24.05
N ARG A 321 -23.45 -7.50 -23.21
CA ARG A 321 -22.03 -7.37 -23.51
C ARG A 321 -21.39 -8.76 -23.54
N GLU A 322 -20.78 -9.11 -24.67
CA GLU A 322 -19.97 -10.31 -24.79
C GLU A 322 -18.75 -10.19 -23.86
N VAL A 323 -18.53 -11.22 -23.06
CA VAL A 323 -17.34 -11.40 -22.22
C VAL A 323 -16.58 -12.62 -22.73
N PRO A 324 -15.25 -12.69 -22.50
CA PRO A 324 -14.49 -13.87 -22.88
C PRO A 324 -15.03 -15.16 -22.25
N ASP A 325 -14.97 -16.27 -23.00
CA ASP A 325 -15.48 -17.59 -22.60
C ASP A 325 -15.05 -18.03 -21.19
N TYR A 326 -13.82 -17.73 -20.80
CA TYR A 326 -13.30 -18.11 -19.47
C TYR A 326 -14.04 -17.44 -18.31
N ILE A 327 -14.67 -16.28 -18.54
CA ILE A 327 -15.50 -15.60 -17.53
C ILE A 327 -16.84 -16.32 -17.41
N GLU A 328 -17.42 -16.77 -18.53
CA GLU A 328 -18.65 -17.56 -18.53
C GLU A 328 -18.45 -18.90 -17.81
N ASP A 329 -17.28 -19.52 -18.02
CA ASP A 329 -16.88 -20.72 -17.29
C ASP A 329 -16.78 -20.47 -15.79
N ILE A 330 -16.15 -19.37 -15.35
CA ILE A 330 -16.09 -18.98 -13.93
C ILE A 330 -17.50 -18.77 -13.36
N GLU A 331 -18.37 -18.03 -14.06
CA GLU A 331 -19.77 -17.81 -13.67
C GLU A 331 -20.52 -19.14 -13.51
N LEU A 332 -20.34 -20.07 -14.45
CA LEU A 332 -20.96 -21.38 -14.41
C LEU A 332 -20.50 -22.18 -13.18
N GLN A 333 -19.20 -22.19 -12.89
CA GLN A 333 -18.65 -22.86 -11.71
C GLN A 333 -19.19 -22.24 -10.41
N LEU A 334 -19.22 -20.91 -10.33
CA LEU A 334 -19.78 -20.17 -9.19
C LEU A 334 -21.27 -20.45 -8.99
N ALA A 335 -22.07 -20.47 -10.07
CA ALA A 335 -23.49 -20.81 -10.00
C ALA A 335 -23.74 -22.26 -9.54
N GLN A 336 -22.86 -23.19 -9.92
CA GLN A 336 -22.92 -24.58 -9.43
C GLN A 336 -22.56 -24.67 -7.94
N LEU A 337 -21.56 -23.91 -7.49
CA LEU A 337 -21.18 -23.85 -6.08
C LEU A 337 -22.25 -23.17 -5.22
N LEU A 338 -22.91 -22.12 -5.72
CA LEU A 338 -24.01 -21.45 -5.03
C LEU A 338 -25.16 -22.41 -4.70
N LYS A 339 -25.46 -23.37 -5.59
CA LYS A 339 -26.46 -24.42 -5.29
C LYS A 339 -26.10 -25.27 -4.07
N ARG A 340 -24.81 -25.41 -3.77
CA ARG A 340 -24.28 -26.14 -2.60
C ARG A 340 -24.04 -25.23 -1.40
N LEU A 341 -23.76 -23.95 -1.65
CA LEU A 341 -23.44 -22.91 -0.67
C LEU A 341 -24.39 -21.71 -0.85
N PRO A 342 -25.71 -21.88 -0.61
CA PRO A 342 -26.72 -20.90 -1.03
C PRO A 342 -26.66 -19.56 -0.30
N GLN A 343 -25.92 -19.46 0.79
CA GLN A 343 -25.76 -18.26 1.59
C GLN A 343 -24.37 -17.62 1.46
N ASP A 344 -23.54 -18.10 0.52
CA ASP A 344 -22.21 -17.54 0.31
C ASP A 344 -22.30 -16.18 -0.39
N LEU A 345 -22.14 -15.12 0.40
CA LEU A 345 -22.19 -13.73 -0.05
C LEU A 345 -21.12 -13.42 -1.09
N ASN A 346 -19.95 -14.05 -1.04
CA ASN A 346 -18.86 -13.77 -1.98
C ASN A 346 -19.22 -14.27 -3.37
N ILE A 347 -19.82 -15.47 -3.45
CA ILE A 347 -20.31 -16.02 -4.72
C ILE A 347 -21.41 -15.12 -5.30
N LEU A 348 -22.37 -14.69 -4.46
CA LEU A 348 -23.45 -13.80 -4.89
C LEU A 348 -22.93 -12.46 -5.40
N HIS A 349 -21.97 -11.84 -4.70
CA HIS A 349 -21.35 -10.59 -5.14
C HIS A 349 -20.59 -10.74 -6.46
N ALA A 350 -19.84 -11.83 -6.63
CA ALA A 350 -19.12 -12.10 -7.87
C ALA A 350 -20.08 -12.27 -9.07
N LEU A 351 -21.16 -13.05 -8.89
CA LEU A 351 -22.19 -13.24 -9.93
C LEU A 351 -22.96 -11.94 -10.22
N ALA A 352 -23.30 -11.16 -9.19
CA ALA A 352 -23.99 -9.88 -9.35
C ALA A 352 -23.13 -8.86 -10.10
N ALA A 353 -21.84 -8.76 -9.76
CA ALA A 353 -20.90 -7.87 -10.44
C ALA A 353 -20.67 -8.27 -11.90
N SER A 354 -20.53 -9.58 -12.17
CA SER A 354 -20.37 -10.07 -13.54
C SER A 354 -21.62 -9.79 -14.39
N ALA A 355 -22.82 -10.07 -13.86
CA ALA A 355 -24.08 -9.73 -14.52
C ALA A 355 -24.20 -8.22 -14.80
N ALA A 356 -23.80 -7.36 -13.85
CA ALA A 356 -23.82 -5.91 -14.03
C ALA A 356 -22.88 -5.47 -15.16
N ILE A 357 -21.65 -6.01 -15.24
CA ILE A 357 -20.69 -5.70 -16.30
C ILE A 357 -21.17 -6.19 -17.67
N ARG A 358 -21.94 -7.28 -17.71
CA ARG A 358 -22.59 -7.79 -18.92
C ARG A 358 -23.83 -6.99 -19.35
N HIS A 359 -24.23 -6.00 -18.55
CA HIS A 359 -25.52 -5.30 -18.67
C HIS A 359 -26.75 -6.23 -18.55
N ASP A 360 -26.61 -7.37 -17.88
CA ASP A 360 -27.73 -8.24 -17.50
C ASP A 360 -28.36 -7.74 -16.20
N VAL A 361 -29.06 -6.61 -16.30
CA VAL A 361 -29.74 -5.93 -15.18
C VAL A 361 -30.70 -6.87 -14.44
N PRO A 362 -31.52 -7.70 -15.11
CA PRO A 362 -32.40 -8.64 -14.41
C PRO A 362 -31.65 -9.61 -13.50
N ARG A 363 -30.56 -10.24 -13.97
CA ARG A 363 -29.77 -11.16 -13.14
C ARG A 363 -29.00 -10.45 -12.03
N ALA A 364 -28.41 -9.29 -12.32
CA ALA A 364 -27.71 -8.50 -11.30
C ALA A 364 -28.64 -8.11 -10.15
N ARG A 365 -29.85 -7.62 -10.46
CA ARG A 365 -30.87 -7.27 -9.45
C ARG A 365 -31.32 -8.47 -8.63
N GLU A 366 -31.46 -9.63 -9.25
CA GLU A 366 -31.82 -10.85 -8.53
C GLU A 366 -30.76 -11.22 -7.49
N HIS A 367 -29.49 -11.27 -7.87
CA HIS A 367 -28.40 -11.58 -6.94
C HIS A 367 -28.25 -10.53 -5.83
N TYR A 368 -28.37 -9.23 -6.13
CA TYR A 368 -28.32 -8.19 -5.10
C TYR A 368 -29.50 -8.24 -4.13
N ARG A 369 -30.70 -8.65 -4.58
CA ARG A 369 -31.82 -8.90 -3.65
C ARG A 369 -31.53 -10.06 -2.71
N GLN A 370 -30.98 -11.16 -3.23
CA GLN A 370 -30.56 -12.31 -2.42
C GLN A 370 -29.50 -11.90 -1.38
N ILE A 371 -28.55 -11.03 -1.76
CA ILE A 371 -27.56 -10.47 -0.83
C ILE A 371 -28.25 -9.69 0.30
N ILE A 372 -29.22 -8.83 -0.01
CA ILE A 372 -29.96 -8.06 1.01
C ILE A 372 -30.80 -8.95 1.93
N GLU A 373 -31.37 -10.03 1.40
CA GLU A 373 -32.10 -11.02 2.22
C GLU A 373 -31.20 -11.70 3.25
N ILE A 374 -29.94 -11.98 2.89
CA ILE A 374 -28.94 -12.62 3.78
C ILE A 374 -28.27 -11.58 4.69
N ASN A 375 -27.88 -10.43 4.14
CA ASN A 375 -27.20 -9.32 4.81
C ASN A 375 -27.88 -7.98 4.48
N PRO A 376 -28.86 -7.54 5.28
CA PRO A 376 -29.55 -6.27 5.07
C PRO A 376 -28.66 -5.03 5.22
N ALA A 377 -27.44 -5.17 5.77
CA ALA A 377 -26.49 -4.08 5.94
C ALA A 377 -25.51 -3.96 4.77
N ASP A 378 -25.64 -4.76 3.71
CA ASP A 378 -24.72 -4.73 2.58
C ASP A 378 -24.86 -3.43 1.77
N GLU A 379 -23.87 -2.54 1.90
CA GLU A 379 -23.90 -1.21 1.29
C GLU A 379 -23.78 -1.28 -0.25
N THR A 380 -23.02 -2.24 -0.77
CA THR A 380 -22.83 -2.44 -2.21
C THR A 380 -24.15 -2.82 -2.89
N ALA A 381 -24.87 -3.79 -2.31
CA ALA A 381 -26.17 -4.21 -2.82
C ALA A 381 -27.24 -3.11 -2.71
N LYS A 382 -27.28 -2.37 -1.59
CA LYS A 382 -28.19 -1.24 -1.42
C LYS A 382 -27.96 -0.15 -2.46
N HIS A 383 -26.69 0.21 -2.68
CA HIS A 383 -26.31 1.25 -3.61
C HIS A 383 -26.75 0.90 -5.04
N TYR A 384 -26.42 -0.30 -5.51
CA TYR A 384 -26.81 -0.75 -6.85
C TYR A 384 -28.33 -0.77 -7.03
N LEU A 385 -29.09 -1.31 -6.06
CA LEU A 385 -30.55 -1.38 -6.16
C LEU A 385 -31.22 -0.01 -6.12
N ALA A 386 -30.64 0.97 -5.41
CA ALA A 386 -31.13 2.33 -5.38
C ALA A 386 -30.91 3.06 -6.71
N GLU A 387 -29.75 2.89 -7.34
CA GLU A 387 -29.46 3.45 -8.67
C GLU A 387 -30.44 2.93 -9.72
N GLN A 388 -30.69 1.62 -9.74
CA GLN A 388 -31.62 0.96 -10.66
C GLN A 388 -33.10 1.26 -10.40
N ALA A 389 -33.44 1.94 -9.29
CA ALA A 389 -34.80 2.38 -8.97
C ALA A 389 -35.01 3.88 -9.23
N GLY A 390 -33.94 4.63 -9.50
CA GLY A 390 -33.95 6.05 -9.81
C GLY A 390 -33.94 6.38 -11.31
N GLU A 391 -33.83 5.36 -12.17
CA GLU A 391 -34.19 5.38 -13.60
C GLU A 391 -35.67 5.04 -13.78
#